data_AF-A0A6C0C7M0-F1
#
_entry.id   AF-A0A6C0C7M0-F1
#
_cell.length_a   1.000
_cell.length_b   1.000
_cell.length_c   1.000
_cell.angle_alpha   90.00
_cell.angle_beta   90.00
_cell.angle_gamma   90.00
#
_symmetry.space_group_name_H-M   'P 1'
#
loop_
_entity.id
_entity.type
_entity.pdbx_description
1 polymer ?
#
loop_
_entity_poly.entity_id
_entity_poly.type
_entity_poly.pdbx_seq_one_letter_code
_entity_poly.pdbx_strand_id
1 'polypeptide(L)'
;MQSTIVNIRKNILCGHYDNFKDWMDDSNNVYIGKPIIINKKLCPANKSEWYNPYNVSKKMTYDQSLQMYKKYLIEMLKDEECLARFKMLRGKNLGCWCKPGQCHGDIIVKLLNDIERNM
;
A
#
# COMPACT_ATOMS: atom_id res chain seq x y z
N MET A 1 16.21 7.40 2.90
CA MET A 1 15.54 6.40 3.74
C MET A 1 14.57 5.61 2.88
N GLN A 2 14.59 4.28 2.97
CA GLN A 2 13.73 3.39 2.18
C GLN A 2 12.37 3.21 2.88
N SER A 3 11.29 3.16 2.11
CA SER A 3 9.96 2.85 2.65
C SER A 3 9.87 1.39 3.07
N THR A 4 9.19 1.12 4.19
CA THR A 4 8.99 -0.24 4.70
C THR A 4 7.53 -0.66 4.52
N ILE A 5 7.25 -1.96 4.53
CA ILE A 5 5.88 -2.48 4.45
C ILE A 5 5.53 -3.08 5.80
N VAL A 6 4.47 -2.57 6.42
CA VAL A 6 4.00 -2.98 7.73
C VAL A 6 2.73 -3.80 7.59
N ASN A 7 2.71 -4.96 8.25
CA ASN A 7 1.50 -5.73 8.40
C ASN A 7 0.62 -5.10 9.48
N ILE A 8 -0.54 -4.61 9.09
CA ILE A 8 -1.47 -3.88 9.97
C ILE A 8 -2.53 -4.77 10.62
N ARG A 9 -2.35 -6.10 10.58
CA ARG A 9 -3.21 -7.01 11.35
C ARG A 9 -3.10 -6.69 12.84
N LYS A 10 -4.24 -6.70 13.53
CA LYS A 10 -4.35 -6.29 14.95
C LYS A 10 -3.36 -6.99 15.87
N ASN A 11 -3.07 -8.27 15.60
CA ASN A 11 -2.13 -9.09 16.38
C ASN A 11 -0.64 -8.73 16.18
N ILE A 12 -0.32 -7.90 15.19
CA ILE A 12 1.08 -7.50 14.87
C ILE A 12 1.32 -6.04 15.26
N LEU A 13 0.28 -5.20 15.22
CA LEU A 13 0.37 -3.80 15.66
C LEU A 13 0.51 -3.66 17.19
N CYS A 14 0.01 -4.64 17.95
CA CYS A 14 0.01 -4.59 19.41
C CYS A 14 1.45 -4.60 19.95
N GLY A 15 1.86 -3.49 20.58
CA GLY A 15 3.22 -3.27 21.11
C GLY A 15 3.78 -1.88 20.79
N HIS A 16 3.35 -1.28 19.68
CA HIS A 16 3.70 0.11 19.31
C HIS A 16 2.48 1.02 19.11
N TYR A 17 1.31 0.45 18.81
CA TYR A 17 0.04 1.18 18.66
C TYR A 17 -1.09 0.35 19.30
N ASP A 18 -2.08 1.01 19.91
CA ASP A 18 -3.18 0.30 20.55
C ASP A 18 -4.16 -0.27 19.52
N ASN A 19 -4.32 0.40 18.38
CA ASN A 19 -5.20 -0.06 17.30
C ASN A 19 -4.81 0.50 15.91
N PHE A 20 -5.51 0.02 14.86
CA PHE A 20 -5.28 0.44 13.47
C PHE A 20 -5.55 1.92 13.22
N LYS A 21 -6.48 2.54 13.96
CA LYS A 21 -6.78 3.96 13.82
C LYS A 21 -5.59 4.79 14.32
N ASP A 22 -5.05 4.48 15.49
CA ASP A 22 -3.88 5.18 16.02
C ASP A 22 -2.67 5.02 15.10
N TRP A 23 -2.50 3.83 14.49
CA TRP A 23 -1.48 3.61 13.47
C TRP A 23 -1.67 4.52 12.25
N MET A 24 -2.91 4.76 11.82
CA MET A 24 -3.19 5.67 10.69
C MET A 24 -3.01 7.15 11.05
N ASP A 25 -3.11 7.52 12.33
CA ASP A 25 -2.97 8.91 12.78
C ASP A 25 -1.50 9.38 12.78
N ASP A 26 -0.52 8.45 12.74
CA ASP A 26 0.90 8.80 12.58
C ASP A 26 1.22 9.20 11.12
N SER A 27 1.72 10.43 10.96
CA SER A 27 2.18 10.99 9.68
C SER A 27 3.27 10.17 8.96
N ASN A 28 3.99 9.30 9.65
CA ASN A 28 4.99 8.40 9.06
C ASN A 28 4.35 7.17 8.40
N ASN A 29 3.09 6.89 8.71
CA ASN A 29 2.37 5.72 8.27
C ASN A 29 1.43 6.10 7.11
N VAL A 30 1.39 5.25 6.08
CA VAL A 30 0.48 5.44 4.94
C VAL A 30 -0.23 4.13 4.66
N TYR A 31 -1.56 4.15 4.73
CA TYR A 31 -2.35 2.99 4.37
C TYR A 31 -2.48 2.86 2.85
N ILE A 32 -2.07 1.71 2.30
CA ILE A 32 -2.06 1.45 0.85
C ILE A 32 -3.10 0.41 0.41
N GLY A 33 -3.94 -0.07 1.31
CA GLY A 33 -4.89 -1.16 1.04
C GLY A 33 -6.29 -0.70 0.65
N LYS A 34 -7.19 -1.69 0.53
CA LYS A 34 -8.63 -1.46 0.33
C LYS A 34 -9.32 -1.16 1.66
N PRO A 35 -10.33 -0.28 1.67
CA PRO A 35 -11.16 -0.10 2.84
C PRO A 35 -11.68 -1.43 3.39
N ILE A 36 -11.58 -1.63 4.70
CA ILE A 36 -12.09 -2.83 5.38
C ILE A 36 -13.20 -2.44 6.37
N ILE A 37 -14.09 -3.37 6.67
CA ILE A 37 -15.14 -3.12 7.67
C ILE A 37 -14.58 -3.47 9.06
N ILE A 38 -14.49 -2.46 9.94
CA ILE A 38 -14.13 -2.59 11.35
C ILE A 38 -15.31 -2.08 12.17
N ASN A 39 -15.81 -2.88 13.12
CA ASN A 39 -16.94 -2.50 13.98
C ASN A 39 -18.16 -1.96 13.19
N LYS A 40 -18.52 -2.64 12.09
CA LYS A 40 -19.60 -2.25 11.16
C LYS A 40 -19.40 -0.91 10.42
N LYS A 41 -18.19 -0.34 10.45
CA LYS A 41 -17.82 0.89 9.72
C LYS A 41 -16.70 0.62 8.73
N LEU A 42 -16.73 1.31 7.59
CA LEU A 42 -15.69 1.24 6.58
C LEU A 42 -14.47 2.07 7.03
N CYS A 43 -13.29 1.44 7.07
CA CYS A 43 -12.06 2.02 7.59
C CYS A 43 -10.86 1.67 6.69
N PRO A 44 -10.14 2.67 6.16
CA PRO A 44 -10.54 4.08 6.07
C PRO A 44 -11.80 4.27 5.20
N ALA A 45 -12.47 5.41 5.31
CA ALA A 45 -13.71 5.69 4.59
C ALA A 45 -13.51 5.70 3.06
N ASN A 46 -12.35 6.18 2.61
CA ASN A 46 -11.97 6.22 1.20
C ASN A 46 -10.89 5.17 0.92
N LYS A 47 -10.90 4.66 -0.32
CA LYS A 47 -9.82 3.80 -0.81
C LYS A 47 -8.51 4.60 -0.91
N SER A 48 -7.40 3.96 -0.58
CA SER A 48 -6.07 4.54 -0.80
C SER A 48 -5.89 4.86 -2.28
N GLU A 49 -5.16 5.93 -2.61
CA GLU A 49 -4.74 6.21 -4.00
C GLU A 49 -3.92 5.04 -4.58
N TRP A 50 -3.17 4.36 -3.70
CA TRP A 50 -2.21 3.32 -4.07
C TRP A 50 -2.76 1.90 -3.90
N TYR A 51 -4.06 1.73 -3.73
CA TYR A 51 -4.66 0.40 -3.61
C TYR A 51 -4.55 -0.42 -4.90
N ASN A 52 -4.48 -1.74 -4.79
CA ASN A 52 -4.57 -2.61 -5.96
C ASN A 52 -6.03 -2.82 -6.41
N PRO A 53 -6.46 -2.34 -7.60
CA PRO A 53 -7.83 -2.53 -8.07
C PRO A 53 -8.12 -3.96 -8.55
N TYR A 54 -7.10 -4.74 -8.90
CA TYR A 54 -7.23 -6.09 -9.46
C TYR A 54 -7.43 -7.14 -8.36
N ASN A 55 -8.66 -7.63 -8.19
CA ASN A 55 -8.99 -8.64 -7.20
C ASN A 55 -8.59 -10.05 -7.64
N VAL A 56 -7.98 -10.80 -6.72
CA VAL A 56 -7.80 -12.25 -6.87
C VAL A 56 -9.17 -12.92 -6.91
N SER A 57 -9.36 -13.85 -7.85
CA SER A 57 -10.60 -14.58 -8.04
C SER A 57 -10.32 -15.96 -8.66
N LYS A 58 -11.35 -16.78 -8.89
CA LYS A 58 -11.19 -18.07 -9.59
C LYS A 58 -10.55 -17.93 -10.99
N LYS A 59 -10.63 -16.74 -11.60
CA LYS A 59 -10.09 -16.45 -12.94
C LYS A 59 -8.80 -15.62 -12.91
N MET A 60 -8.36 -15.16 -11.74
CA MET A 60 -7.21 -14.27 -11.60
C MET A 60 -6.37 -14.67 -10.39
N THR A 61 -5.14 -15.13 -10.64
CA THR A 61 -4.17 -15.49 -9.60
C THR A 61 -3.59 -14.25 -8.92
N TYR A 62 -2.89 -14.45 -7.80
CA TYR A 62 -2.13 -13.39 -7.15
C TYR A 62 -1.08 -12.79 -8.08
N ASP A 63 -0.30 -13.62 -8.78
CA ASP A 63 0.73 -13.14 -9.70
C ASP A 63 0.14 -12.32 -10.83
N GLN A 64 -0.99 -12.74 -11.40
CA GLN A 64 -1.69 -11.99 -12.44
C GLN A 64 -2.19 -10.64 -11.89
N SER A 65 -2.81 -10.63 -10.70
CA SER A 65 -3.25 -9.40 -10.05
C SER A 65 -2.09 -8.43 -9.82
N LEU A 66 -0.96 -8.92 -9.31
CA LEU A 66 0.24 -8.12 -9.05
C LEU A 66 0.90 -7.62 -10.35
N GLN A 67 0.94 -8.43 -11.40
CA GLN A 67 1.45 -8.02 -12.70
C GLN A 67 0.58 -6.93 -13.34
N MET A 68 -0.75 -7.07 -13.26
CA MET A 68 -1.69 -6.04 -13.72
C MET A 68 -1.54 -4.77 -12.90
N TYR A 69 -1.43 -4.90 -11.58
CA TYR A 69 -1.20 -3.76 -10.68
C TYR A 69 0.09 -3.01 -11.01
N LYS A 70 1.19 -3.73 -11.26
CA LYS A 70 2.46 -3.11 -11.67
C LYS A 70 2.30 -2.28 -12.94
N LYS A 71 1.65 -2.83 -13.97
CA LYS A 71 1.40 -2.11 -15.23
C LYS A 71 0.52 -0.88 -15.01
N TYR A 72 -0.58 -1.05 -14.27
CA TYR A 72 -1.47 0.05 -13.90
C TYR A 72 -0.74 1.18 -13.18
N LEU A 73 0.09 0.85 -12.21
CA LEU A 73 0.83 1.83 -11.43
C LEU A 73 1.85 2.56 -12.32
N ILE A 74 2.59 1.86 -13.19
CA ILE A 74 3.51 2.49 -14.15
C ILE A 74 2.78 3.46 -15.07
N GLU A 75 1.62 3.08 -15.60
CA GLU A 75 0.82 3.97 -16.44
C GLU A 75 0.32 5.20 -15.66
N MET A 76 -0.13 5.01 -14.42
CA MET A 76 -0.59 6.11 -13.56
C MET A 76 0.55 7.10 -13.24
N LEU A 77 1.78 6.60 -13.08
CA LEU A 77 2.96 7.40 -12.76
C LEU A 77 3.54 8.16 -13.96
N LYS A 78 2.93 8.07 -15.15
CA LYS A 78 3.25 8.97 -16.28
C LYS A 78 2.72 10.38 -16.04
N ASP A 79 1.70 10.54 -15.21
CA ASP A 79 1.20 11.83 -14.76
C ASP A 79 2.15 12.43 -13.71
N GLU A 80 2.64 13.65 -13.96
CA GLU A 80 3.67 14.28 -13.13
C GLU A 80 3.19 14.58 -11.71
N GLU A 81 1.92 14.98 -11.54
CA GLU A 81 1.35 15.24 -10.22
C GLU A 81 1.21 13.95 -9.42
N CYS A 82 0.77 12.87 -10.05
CA CYS A 82 0.70 11.55 -9.44
C CYS A 82 2.10 11.05 -9.07
N LEU A 83 3.08 11.21 -9.95
CA LEU A 83 4.47 10.87 -9.68
C LEU A 83 5.03 11.65 -8.49
N ALA A 84 4.71 12.95 -8.37
CA ALA A 84 5.12 13.76 -7.22
C ALA A 84 4.54 13.23 -5.91
N ARG A 85 3.23 12.93 -5.87
CA ARG A 85 2.59 12.31 -4.69
C ARG A 85 3.14 10.92 -4.39
N PHE A 86 3.44 10.12 -5.41
CA PHE A 86 4.03 8.80 -5.24
C PHE A 86 5.40 8.89 -4.58
N LYS A 87 6.26 9.82 -5.03
CA LYS A 87 7.58 10.05 -4.42
C LYS A 87 7.49 10.41 -2.93
N MET A 88 6.40 11.00 -2.46
CA MET A 88 6.17 11.30 -1.04
C MET A 88 6.01 10.06 -0.15
N LEU A 89 5.74 8.88 -0.73
CA LEU A 89 5.70 7.62 0.00
C LEU A 89 7.08 7.18 0.49
N ARG A 90 8.14 7.81 0.01
CA ARG A 90 9.53 7.50 0.38
C ARG A 90 9.76 7.70 1.88
N GLY A 91 10.36 6.69 2.50
CA GLY A 91 10.66 6.71 3.94
C GLY A 91 9.43 6.57 4.84
N LYS A 92 8.23 6.38 4.27
CA LYS A 92 7.01 6.07 5.02
C LYS A 92 6.88 4.57 5.30
N ASN A 93 6.09 4.25 6.31
CA ASN A 93 5.66 2.89 6.62
C ASN A 93 4.36 2.60 5.88
N LEU A 94 4.41 1.73 4.88
CA LEU A 94 3.27 1.39 4.03
C LEU A 94 2.46 0.24 4.63
N GLY A 95 1.26 0.55 5.10
CA GLY A 95 0.38 -0.39 5.80
C GLY A 95 -0.44 -1.24 4.84
N CYS A 96 -0.33 -2.57 4.95
CA CYS A 96 -1.10 -3.50 4.14
C CYS A 96 -1.49 -4.79 4.89
N TRP A 97 -2.66 -5.34 4.57
CA TRP A 97 -3.18 -6.60 5.14
C TRP A 97 -2.62 -7.87 4.48
N CYS A 98 -1.96 -7.73 3.33
CA CYS A 98 -1.47 -8.84 2.50
C CYS A 98 -0.21 -9.51 3.08
N LYS A 99 0.64 -8.75 3.80
CA LYS A 99 1.82 -9.32 4.45
C LYS A 99 1.40 -10.39 5.50
N PRO A 100 2.26 -11.39 5.78
CA PRO A 100 3.58 -11.65 5.19
C PRO A 100 3.54 -12.27 3.78
N GLY A 101 2.37 -12.51 3.20
CA GLY A 101 2.22 -13.03 1.84
C GLY A 101 2.60 -12.02 0.75
N GLN A 102 2.32 -12.41 -0.50
CA GLN A 102 2.53 -11.56 -1.68
C GLN A 102 1.74 -10.25 -1.54
N CYS A 103 2.44 -9.12 -1.52
CA CYS A 103 1.87 -7.82 -1.23
C CYS A 103 2.10 -6.84 -2.38
N HIS A 104 1.08 -6.07 -2.73
CA HIS A 104 1.23 -5.02 -3.75
C HIS A 104 2.15 -3.88 -3.30
N GLY A 105 2.33 -3.71 -1.98
CA GLY A 105 3.31 -2.80 -1.40
C GLY A 105 4.74 -3.10 -1.85
N ASP A 106 5.07 -4.36 -2.12
CA ASP A 106 6.41 -4.75 -2.62
C ASP A 106 6.69 -4.11 -3.99
N ILE A 107 5.65 -3.98 -4.83
CA ILE A 107 5.74 -3.30 -6.13
C ILE A 107 5.94 -1.80 -5.94
N ILE A 108 5.21 -1.17 -5.01
CA ILE A 108 5.36 0.25 -4.71
C ILE A 108 6.81 0.55 -4.27
N VAL A 109 7.33 -0.20 -3.29
CA VAL A 109 8.70 -0.01 -2.79
C VAL A 109 9.73 -0.23 -3.91
N LYS A 110 9.54 -1.26 -4.74
CA LYS A 110 10.43 -1.50 -5.87
C LYS A 110 10.45 -0.32 -6.85
N LEU A 111 9.28 0.17 -7.24
CA LEU A 111 9.18 1.31 -8.17
C LEU A 111 9.76 2.60 -7.57
N LEU A 112 9.55 2.87 -6.27
CA LEU A 112 10.18 4.01 -5.59
C LEU A 112 11.71 3.94 -5.67
N ASN A 113 12.29 2.75 -5.44
CA ASN A 113 13.74 2.56 -5.54
C ASN A 113 14.24 2.70 -6.99
N ASP A 114 13.50 2.17 -7.96
CA ASP A 114 13.87 2.26 -9.38
C ASP A 114 13.81 3.72 -9.87
N ILE A 115 12.82 4.50 -9.43
CA ILE A 115 12.73 5.93 -9.75
C ILE A 115 13.91 6.70 -9.17
N GLU A 116 14.32 6.42 -7.92
CA GLU A 116 15.48 7.07 -7.32
C GLU A 116 16.78 6.79 -8.07
N ARG A 117 17.00 5.54 -8.50
CA ARG A 117 18.23 5.16 -9.20
C ARG A 117 18.39 5.80 -10.58
N ASN A 118 17.28 6.25 -11.16
CA ASN A 118 17.23 6.87 -12.48
C ASN A 118 17.10 8.41 -12.40
N MET A 119 17.18 8.99 -11.19
CA MET A 119 17.33 10.44 -10.97
C MET A 119 18.81 10.78 -10.81
#